data_AF-N9DYG6-F1
#
_entry.id   AF-N9DYG6-F1
#
_cell.length_a   1.000
_cell.length_b   1.000
_cell.length_c   1.000
_cell.angle_alpha   90.00
_cell.angle_beta   90.00
_cell.angle_gamma   90.00
#
_symmetry.space_group_name_H-M   'P 1'
#
loop_
_entity.id
_entity.type
_entity.pdbx_description
1 polymer ?
#
loop_
_entity_poly.entity_id
_entity_poly.type
_entity_poly.pdbx_seq_one_letter_code
_entity_poly.pdbx_strand_id
1 'polypeptide(L)'
;MISFLNFMYESSLYSTFVLFLLMLLLTSLVLLLLKKPLNFAFSFALPLTLISYLSMNAAPIPWILQDNVKHLLLQQAKDGVGSNAFVNSIVFPCSHTPSGFVRGYDYGNALESYDRDLKNHLDKTEVFKVLPKDNLNIDKALGLCEFAIQFNTLKFNEVRKNEKS
;
A
#
# COMPACT_ATOMS: atom_id res chain seq x y z
N MET A 1 -1.43 1.06 -14.58
CA MET A 1 -2.10 1.90 -13.55
C MET A 1 -1.54 1.62 -12.16
N ILE A 2 -1.62 0.39 -11.63
CA ILE A 2 -1.05 0.03 -10.31
C ILE A 2 0.43 0.37 -10.21
N SER A 3 1.26 0.03 -11.20
CA SER A 3 2.71 0.33 -11.17
C SER A 3 3.01 1.83 -11.08
N PHE A 4 2.23 2.66 -11.78
CA PHE A 4 2.36 4.11 -11.69
C PHE A 4 1.96 4.61 -10.31
N LEU A 5 0.86 4.11 -9.75
CA LEU A 5 0.46 4.46 -8.39
C LEU A 5 1.52 4.00 -7.37
N ASN A 6 2.03 2.77 -7.46
CA ASN A 6 3.10 2.29 -6.58
C ASN A 6 4.32 3.21 -6.62
N PHE A 7 4.76 3.60 -7.81
CA PHE A 7 5.84 4.57 -7.99
C PHE A 7 5.51 5.92 -7.31
N MET A 8 4.28 6.42 -7.45
CA MET A 8 3.86 7.67 -6.80
C MET A 8 3.84 7.56 -5.26
N TYR A 9 3.52 6.39 -4.70
CA TYR A 9 3.48 6.14 -3.25
C TYR A 9 4.82 5.71 -2.64
N GLU A 10 5.83 5.39 -3.44
CA GLU A 10 7.21 5.09 -3.01
C GLU A 10 7.88 6.31 -2.34
N SER A 11 7.37 7.52 -2.57
CA SER A 11 7.89 8.78 -2.00
C SER A 11 9.39 9.03 -2.28
N SER A 12 9.90 8.51 -3.41
CA SER A 12 11.24 8.79 -3.90
C SER A 12 11.38 10.22 -4.42
N LEU A 13 12.63 10.69 -4.60
CA LEU A 13 12.90 11.98 -5.26
C LEU A 13 12.29 12.04 -6.67
N TYR A 14 12.33 10.91 -7.39
CA TYR A 14 11.77 10.81 -8.73
C TYR A 14 10.24 10.92 -8.72
N SER A 15 9.56 10.27 -7.78
CA SER A 15 8.10 10.37 -7.68
C SER A 15 7.64 11.78 -7.30
N THR A 16 8.40 12.46 -6.43
CA THR A 16 8.16 13.86 -6.07
C THR A 16 8.36 14.79 -7.27
N PHE A 17 9.38 14.55 -8.09
CA PHE A 17 9.60 15.32 -9.31
C PHE A 17 8.46 15.11 -10.33
N VAL A 18 8.00 13.88 -10.53
CA VAL A 18 6.84 13.59 -11.38
C VAL A 18 5.58 14.27 -10.85
N LEU A 19 5.36 14.25 -9.54
CA LEU A 19 4.26 14.98 -8.91
C LEU A 19 4.33 16.49 -9.20
N PHE A 20 5.52 17.08 -9.13
CA PHE A 20 5.74 18.48 -9.49
C PHE A 20 5.37 18.76 -10.95
N LEU A 21 5.81 17.92 -11.89
CA LEU A 21 5.46 18.07 -13.30
C LEU A 21 3.94 17.98 -13.53
N LEU A 22 3.26 17.06 -12.84
CA LEU A 22 1.80 16.95 -12.89
C LEU A 22 1.10 18.20 -12.36
N MET A 23 1.57 18.76 -11.24
CA MET A 23 1.03 20.01 -10.68
C MET A 23 1.31 21.20 -11.59
N LEU A 24 2.46 21.23 -12.27
CA LEU A 24 2.78 22.26 -13.25
C LEU A 24 1.85 22.21 -14.46
N LEU A 25 1.60 21.01 -14.99
CA LEU A 25 0.64 20.80 -16.10
C LEU A 25 -0.78 21.19 -15.69
N LEU A 26 -1.23 20.73 -14.51
CA LEU A 26 -2.55 21.03 -13.98
C LEU A 26 -2.74 22.55 -13.79
N THR A 27 -1.76 23.20 -13.17
CA THR A 27 -1.78 24.65 -12.94
C THR A 27 -1.78 25.42 -14.26
N SER A 28 -0.96 25.00 -15.22
CA SER A 28 -0.92 25.61 -16.56
C SER A 28 -2.27 25.49 -17.25
N LEU A 29 -2.92 24.33 -17.17
CA LEU A 29 -4.25 24.09 -17.72
C LEU A 29 -5.29 25.00 -17.07
N VAL A 30 -5.29 25.11 -15.73
CA VAL A 30 -6.22 25.99 -15.00
C VAL A 30 -6.00 27.46 -15.40
N LEU A 31 -4.76 27.91 -15.50
CA LEU A 31 -4.45 29.29 -15.92
C LEU A 31 -4.88 29.55 -17.37
N LEU A 32 -4.70 28.59 -18.28
CA LEU A 32 -5.22 28.68 -19.66
C LEU A 32 -6.75 28.82 -19.68
N LEU A 33 -7.46 27.98 -18.92
CA LEU A 33 -8.92 28.02 -18.83
C LEU A 33 -9.41 29.36 -18.24
N LEU A 34 -8.67 29.92 -17.29
CA LEU A 34 -8.96 31.21 -16.67
C LEU A 34 -8.43 32.41 -17.48
N LYS A 35 -7.79 32.17 -18.64
CA LYS A 35 -7.12 33.20 -19.48
C LYS A 35 -6.15 34.07 -18.68
N LYS A 36 -5.45 33.47 -17.72
CA LYS A 36 -4.41 34.11 -16.89
C LYS A 36 -3.02 33.82 -17.45
N PRO A 37 -2.01 34.66 -17.16
CA PRO A 37 -0.68 34.46 -17.69
C PRO A 37 -0.01 33.24 -17.04
N LEU A 38 0.72 32.47 -17.85
CA LEU A 38 1.34 31.19 -17.48
C LEU A 38 2.59 31.33 -16.61
N ASN A 39 3.14 32.53 -16.49
CA ASN A 39 4.30 32.82 -15.64
C ASN A 39 4.05 32.47 -14.16
N PHE A 40 2.80 32.46 -13.70
CA PHE A 40 2.44 32.04 -12.35
C PHE A 40 2.39 30.52 -12.17
N ALA A 41 2.42 29.72 -13.24
CA ALA A 41 2.23 28.27 -13.17
C ALA A 41 3.27 27.60 -12.27
N PHE A 42 4.55 27.99 -12.41
CA PHE A 42 5.63 27.46 -11.59
C PHE A 42 5.47 27.81 -10.11
N SER A 43 5.13 29.07 -9.81
CA SER A 43 4.95 29.55 -8.43
C SER A 43 3.80 28.87 -7.70
N PHE A 44 2.73 28.51 -8.40
CA PHE A 44 1.62 27.74 -7.83
C PHE A 44 1.90 26.24 -7.79
N ALA A 45 2.66 25.70 -8.74
CA ALA A 45 2.99 24.27 -8.78
C ALA A 45 3.79 23.82 -7.55
N LEU A 46 4.71 24.64 -7.04
CA LEU A 46 5.50 24.31 -5.84
C LEU A 46 4.65 24.03 -4.59
N PRO A 47 3.82 24.97 -4.08
CA PRO A 47 2.98 24.70 -2.92
C PRO A 47 1.93 23.62 -3.19
N LEU A 48 1.40 23.53 -4.42
CA LEU A 48 0.48 22.45 -4.80
C LEU A 48 1.14 21.07 -4.77
N THR A 49 2.42 20.97 -5.11
CA THR A 49 3.18 19.73 -5.02
C THR A 49 3.31 19.29 -3.57
N LEU A 50 3.65 20.21 -2.66
CA LEU A 50 3.72 19.90 -1.23
C LEU A 50 2.36 19.47 -0.67
N ILE A 51 1.29 20.21 -0.98
CA ILE A 51 -0.07 19.87 -0.54
C ILE A 51 -0.47 18.49 -1.09
N SER A 52 -0.17 18.22 -2.36
CA SER A 52 -0.49 16.93 -2.99
C SER A 52 0.29 15.79 -2.37
N TYR A 53 1.58 15.97 -2.11
CA TYR A 53 2.43 14.98 -1.45
C TYR A 53 1.92 14.64 -0.05
N LEU A 54 1.59 15.67 0.75
CA LEU A 54 1.02 15.48 2.09
C LEU A 54 -0.35 14.81 2.02
N SER A 55 -1.19 15.23 1.07
CA SER A 55 -2.52 14.65 0.87
C SER A 55 -2.44 13.18 0.48
N MET A 56 -1.54 12.82 -0.45
CA MET A 56 -1.32 11.43 -0.85
C MET A 56 -0.87 10.56 0.32
N ASN A 57 0.02 11.08 1.16
CA ASN A 57 0.55 10.33 2.30
C ASN A 57 -0.43 10.22 3.49
N ALA A 58 -1.31 11.21 3.68
CA ALA A 58 -2.26 11.25 4.79
C ALA A 58 -3.65 10.68 4.47
N ALA A 59 -4.06 10.72 3.19
CA ALA A 59 -5.36 10.22 2.76
C ALA A 59 -5.40 8.69 2.67
N PRO A 60 -6.60 8.08 2.70
CA PRO A 60 -6.77 6.67 2.38
C PRO A 60 -6.22 6.35 0.98
N ILE A 61 -5.57 5.20 0.85
CA ILE A 61 -5.17 4.72 -0.47
C ILE A 61 -6.41 4.45 -1.37
N PRO A 62 -6.32 4.70 -2.68
CA PRO A 62 -7.42 4.45 -3.61
C PRO A 62 -7.78 2.96 -3.65
N TRP A 63 -9.05 2.67 -3.96
CA TRP A 63 -9.62 1.30 -3.98
C TRP A 63 -8.79 0.31 -4.81
N ILE A 64 -8.22 0.74 -5.94
CA ILE A 64 -7.35 -0.08 -6.79
C ILE A 64 -6.14 -0.61 -6.02
N LEU A 65 -5.52 0.23 -5.18
CA LEU A 65 -4.38 -0.18 -4.36
C LEU A 65 -4.82 -1.05 -3.19
N GLN A 66 -6.02 -0.82 -2.65
CA GLN A 66 -6.59 -1.70 -1.63
C GLN A 66 -6.78 -3.12 -2.16
N ASP A 67 -7.33 -3.26 -3.37
CA ASP A 67 -7.46 -4.56 -4.03
C ASP A 67 -6.10 -5.19 -4.33
N ASN A 68 -5.11 -4.39 -4.75
CA ASN A 68 -3.74 -4.86 -4.92
C ASN A 68 -3.16 -5.45 -3.63
N VAL A 69 -3.30 -4.77 -2.48
CA VAL A 69 -2.85 -5.31 -1.17
C VAL A 69 -3.56 -6.63 -0.84
N LYS A 70 -4.87 -6.73 -1.06
CA LYS A 70 -5.61 -7.99 -0.87
C LYS A 70 -5.04 -9.11 -1.74
N HIS A 71 -4.70 -8.82 -3.00
CA HIS A 71 -4.04 -9.78 -3.89
C HIS A 71 -2.66 -10.20 -3.39
N LEU A 72 -1.84 -9.26 -2.93
CA LEU A 72 -0.51 -9.55 -2.38
C LEU A 72 -0.60 -10.42 -1.11
N LEU A 73 -1.60 -10.19 -0.24
CA LEU A 73 -1.84 -11.04 0.94
C LEU A 73 -2.20 -12.47 0.53
N LEU A 74 -3.10 -12.63 -0.45
CA LEU A 74 -3.44 -13.94 -0.99
C LEU A 74 -2.23 -14.62 -1.62
N GLN A 75 -1.40 -13.87 -2.35
CA GLN A 75 -0.17 -14.40 -2.94
C GLN A 75 0.82 -14.84 -1.85
N GLN A 76 1.01 -14.04 -0.80
CA GLN A 76 1.85 -14.39 0.34
C GLN A 76 1.45 -15.74 0.97
N ALA A 77 0.15 -16.02 1.05
CA ALA A 77 -0.36 -17.30 1.56
C ALA A 77 -0.16 -18.46 0.58
N LYS A 78 -0.34 -18.22 -0.73
CA LYS A 78 -0.03 -19.20 -1.78
C LYS A 78 1.43 -19.59 -1.79
N ASP A 79 2.32 -18.62 -1.58
CA ASP A 79 3.76 -18.83 -1.56
C ASP A 79 4.22 -19.47 -0.23
N GLY A 80 3.33 -19.61 0.77
CA GLY A 80 3.67 -20.23 2.05
C GLY A 80 4.63 -19.37 2.88
N VAL A 81 4.52 -18.04 2.80
CA VAL A 81 5.41 -17.12 3.52
C VAL A 81 4.98 -16.99 4.99
N GLY A 82 5.82 -17.47 5.91
CA GLY A 82 5.54 -17.47 7.36
C GLY A 82 5.67 -16.11 8.05
N SER A 83 6.33 -15.12 7.44
CA SER A 83 6.51 -13.80 8.06
C SER A 83 5.20 -13.00 8.14
N ASN A 84 5.03 -12.23 9.22
CA ASN A 84 3.84 -11.40 9.46
C ASN A 84 4.10 -9.90 9.31
N ALA A 85 5.28 -9.48 8.81
CA ALA A 85 5.59 -8.05 8.73
C ALA A 85 4.63 -7.33 7.78
N PHE A 86 4.36 -7.91 6.61
CA PHE A 86 3.42 -7.34 5.65
C PHE A 86 2.00 -7.22 6.23
N VAL A 87 1.42 -8.31 6.76
CA VAL A 87 0.06 -8.23 7.33
C VAL A 87 -0.04 -7.25 8.50
N ASN A 88 0.99 -7.20 9.37
CA ASN A 88 1.00 -6.29 10.52
C ASN A 88 1.09 -4.82 10.11
N SER A 89 1.82 -4.52 9.02
CA SER A 89 1.90 -3.16 8.45
C SER A 89 0.54 -2.65 7.93
N ILE A 90 -0.41 -3.56 7.66
CA ILE A 90 -1.78 -3.23 7.28
C ILE A 90 -2.72 -3.21 8.50
N VAL A 91 -2.66 -4.20 9.38
CA VAL A 91 -3.55 -4.32 10.55
C VAL A 91 -3.33 -3.20 11.57
N PHE A 92 -2.08 -2.77 11.76
CA PHE A 92 -1.74 -1.71 12.72
C PHE A 92 -2.44 -0.37 12.39
N PRO A 93 -2.30 0.23 11.19
CA PRO A 93 -2.98 1.48 10.86
C PRO A 93 -4.51 1.33 10.86
N CYS A 94 -5.03 0.16 10.46
CA CYS A 94 -6.47 -0.14 10.49
C CYS A 94 -7.06 -0.17 11.91
N SER A 95 -6.28 -0.52 12.95
CA SER A 95 -6.75 -0.60 14.34
C SER A 95 -6.58 0.70 15.13
N HIS A 96 -5.69 1.59 14.69
CA HIS A 96 -5.31 2.81 15.44
C HIS A 96 -5.98 4.10 14.93
N THR A 97 -6.74 4.07 13.83
CA THR A 97 -7.50 5.23 13.36
C THR A 97 -8.99 5.11 13.69
N PRO A 98 -9.68 6.18 14.15
CA PRO A 98 -11.11 6.15 14.48
C PRO A 98 -12.03 5.67 13.35
N SER A 99 -11.57 5.76 12.10
CA SER A 99 -12.25 5.29 10.88
C SER A 99 -11.53 4.15 10.16
N GLY A 100 -10.47 3.59 10.75
CA GLY A 100 -9.71 2.42 10.30
C GLY A 100 -9.41 2.36 8.81
N PHE A 101 -8.32 3.00 8.35
CA PHE A 101 -7.88 2.90 6.96
C PHE A 101 -6.36 2.91 6.82
N VAL A 102 -5.88 2.39 5.68
CA VAL A 102 -4.45 2.43 5.31
C VAL A 102 -4.16 3.75 4.59
N ARG A 103 -3.25 4.54 5.15
CA ARG A 103 -2.79 5.79 4.53
C ARG A 103 -1.74 5.51 3.46
N GLY A 104 -1.48 6.50 2.60
CA GLY A 104 -0.40 6.41 1.61
C GLY A 104 0.96 6.07 2.20
N TYR A 105 1.31 6.69 3.33
CA TYR A 105 2.55 6.38 4.05
C TYR A 105 2.60 4.92 4.52
N ASP A 106 1.50 4.43 5.10
CA ASP A 106 1.39 3.06 5.59
C ASP A 106 1.48 2.04 4.44
N TYR A 107 0.97 2.39 3.25
CA TYR A 107 1.05 1.56 2.05
C TYR A 107 2.49 1.38 1.56
N GLY A 108 3.31 2.44 1.55
CA GLY A 108 4.73 2.34 1.21
C GLY A 108 5.46 1.35 2.13
N ASN A 109 5.28 1.51 3.43
CA ASN A 109 5.83 0.59 4.45
C ASN A 109 5.35 -0.86 4.26
N ALA A 110 4.11 -1.04 3.80
CA ALA A 110 3.56 -2.35 3.55
C ALA A 110 4.21 -3.03 2.33
N LEU A 111 4.41 -2.32 1.23
CA LEU A 111 5.10 -2.86 0.06
C LEU A 111 6.55 -3.25 0.39
N GLU A 112 7.28 -2.41 1.11
CA GLU A 112 8.64 -2.74 1.57
C GLU A 112 8.66 -3.99 2.47
N SER A 113 7.64 -4.12 3.33
CA SER A 113 7.49 -5.28 4.20
C SER A 113 7.15 -6.55 3.42
N TYR A 114 6.36 -6.44 2.35
CA TYR A 114 6.07 -7.55 1.44
C TYR A 114 7.32 -8.04 0.72
N ASP A 115 8.10 -7.14 0.12
CA ASP A 115 9.34 -7.48 -0.59
C ASP A 115 10.37 -8.12 0.36
N ARG A 116 10.48 -7.58 1.58
CA ARG A 116 11.33 -8.14 2.63
C ARG A 116 10.86 -9.53 3.07
N ASP A 117 9.55 -9.73 3.21
CA ASP A 117 8.96 -11.01 3.59
C ASP A 117 9.21 -12.09 2.52
N LEU A 118 9.03 -11.75 1.24
CA LEU A 118 9.34 -12.64 0.11
C LEU A 118 10.82 -12.96 0.03
N LYS A 119 11.69 -11.94 0.10
CA LYS A 119 13.14 -12.15 0.05
C LYS A 119 13.61 -13.06 1.19
N ASN A 120 13.15 -12.80 2.42
CA ASN A 120 13.46 -13.65 3.56
C ASN A 120 12.93 -15.08 3.41
N HIS A 121 11.78 -15.27 2.75
CA HIS A 121 11.24 -16.59 2.46
C HIS A 121 12.09 -17.38 1.45
N LEU A 122 12.64 -16.70 0.44
CA LEU A 122 13.56 -17.29 -0.54
C LEU A 122 14.93 -17.61 0.08
N ASP A 123 15.43 -16.72 0.94
CA ASP A 123 16.80 -16.77 1.47
C ASP A 123 16.96 -17.71 2.70
N LYS A 124 15.88 -18.14 3.38
CA LYS A 124 15.97 -18.90 4.64
C LYS A 124 15.44 -20.34 4.59
N THR A 125 16.08 -21.16 5.44
CA THR A 125 15.74 -22.54 5.84
C THR A 125 14.29 -22.66 6.33
N GLU A 126 13.71 -23.87 6.24
CA GLU A 126 12.29 -24.26 6.41
C GLU A 126 11.47 -23.57 7.52
N VAL A 127 12.10 -23.01 8.55
CA VAL A 127 11.47 -22.35 9.71
C VAL A 127 10.54 -21.17 9.34
N PHE A 128 10.75 -20.53 8.19
CA PHE A 128 9.89 -19.43 7.69
C PHE A 128 8.94 -19.86 6.58
N LYS A 129 8.91 -21.15 6.25
CA LYS A 129 8.01 -21.73 5.25
C LYS A 129 6.82 -22.33 5.97
N VAL A 130 5.64 -21.79 5.73
CA VAL A 130 4.38 -22.42 6.11
C VAL A 130 3.82 -23.18 4.91
N LEU A 131 2.92 -24.12 5.15
CA LEU A 131 2.26 -24.87 4.08
C LEU A 131 1.54 -23.90 3.13
N PRO A 132 1.87 -23.91 1.82
CA PRO A 132 1.15 -23.17 0.79
C PRO A 132 -0.36 -23.37 0.89
N LYS A 133 -1.13 -22.29 0.73
CA LYS A 133 -2.60 -22.36 0.67
C LYS A 133 -3.14 -21.72 -0.60
N ASP A 134 -3.62 -22.56 -1.49
CA ASP A 134 -4.24 -22.12 -2.74
C ASP A 134 -5.62 -21.46 -2.52
N ASN A 135 -6.34 -21.92 -1.49
CA ASN A 135 -7.69 -21.46 -1.16
C ASN A 135 -7.79 -21.03 0.31
N LEU A 136 -7.77 -19.72 0.55
CA LEU A 136 -8.18 -19.12 1.81
C LEU A 136 -9.68 -18.84 1.76
N ASN A 137 -10.42 -19.35 2.75
CA ASN A 137 -11.84 -19.06 2.90
C ASN A 137 -12.03 -17.66 3.53
N ILE A 138 -11.72 -16.63 2.75
CA ILE A 138 -11.91 -15.22 3.10
C ILE A 138 -12.79 -14.58 2.03
N ASP A 139 -13.79 -13.83 2.46
CA ASP A 139 -14.63 -13.07 1.53
C ASP A 139 -13.80 -11.94 0.87
N LYS A 140 -13.70 -11.98 -0.45
CA LYS A 140 -12.95 -11.00 -1.26
C LYS A 140 -13.69 -9.66 -1.39
N ALA A 141 -14.99 -9.64 -1.10
CA ALA A 141 -15.81 -8.43 -1.11
C ALA A 141 -15.54 -7.52 0.10
N LEU A 142 -14.85 -8.02 1.13
CA LEU A 142 -14.49 -7.24 2.30
C LEU A 142 -13.58 -6.05 1.95
N GLY A 143 -13.73 -4.99 2.74
CA GLY A 143 -12.78 -3.87 2.75
C GLY A 143 -11.40 -4.33 3.18
N LEU A 144 -10.35 -3.58 2.81
CA LEU A 144 -8.96 -3.98 3.08
C LEU A 144 -8.69 -4.29 4.55
N CYS A 145 -9.18 -3.44 5.47
CA CYS A 145 -8.93 -3.63 6.89
C CYS A 145 -9.59 -4.90 7.45
N GLU A 146 -10.86 -5.12 7.12
CA GLU A 146 -11.58 -6.35 7.51
C GLU A 146 -10.92 -7.59 6.92
N PHE A 147 -10.55 -7.52 5.64
CA PHE A 147 -9.84 -8.58 4.95
C PHE A 147 -8.51 -8.91 5.65
N ALA A 148 -7.71 -7.90 5.98
CA ALA A 148 -6.41 -8.09 6.64
C ALA A 148 -6.55 -8.66 8.06
N ILE A 149 -7.58 -8.25 8.82
CA ILE A 149 -7.87 -8.80 10.15
C ILE A 149 -8.27 -10.27 10.06
N GLN A 150 -9.15 -10.63 9.12
CA GLN A 150 -9.54 -12.03 8.91
C GLN A 150 -8.36 -12.88 8.45
N PHE A 151 -7.56 -12.36 7.51
CA PHE A 151 -6.34 -13.02 7.04
C PHE A 151 -5.36 -13.28 8.19
N ASN A 152 -5.10 -12.28 9.02
CA ASN A 152 -4.21 -12.40 10.18
C ASN A 152 -4.73 -13.46 11.16
N THR A 153 -6.03 -13.47 11.43
CA THR A 153 -6.68 -14.44 12.33
C THR A 153 -6.54 -15.88 11.82
N LEU A 154 -6.71 -16.10 10.51
CA LEU A 154 -6.50 -17.42 9.90
C LEU A 154 -5.05 -17.87 10.06
N LYS A 155 -4.10 -16.99 9.77
CA LYS A 155 -2.67 -17.29 9.90
C LYS A 155 -2.25 -17.61 11.34
N PHE A 156 -2.73 -16.84 12.33
CA PHE A 156 -2.48 -17.12 13.74
C PHE A 156 -3.07 -18.47 14.21
N ASN A 157 -4.29 -18.78 13.81
CA ASN A 157 -4.94 -20.04 14.17
C ASN A 157 -4.20 -21.26 13.58
N GLU A 158 -3.56 -21.11 12.44
CA GLU A 158 -2.77 -22.17 11.80
C GLU A 158 -1.46 -22.45 12.55
N VAL A 159 -0.70 -21.39 12.88
CA VAL A 159 0.52 -21.54 13.68
C VAL A 159 0.20 -22.27 14.99
N ARG A 160 -0.89 -21.88 15.67
CA ARG A 160 -1.33 -22.51 16.92
C ARG A 160 -1.76 -23.97 16.78
N LYS A 161 -2.29 -24.37 15.62
CA LYS A 161 -2.63 -25.78 15.34
C LYS A 161 -1.38 -26.62 15.12
N ASN A 162 -0.39 -26.07 14.41
CA ASN A 162 0.88 -26.76 14.16
C ASN A 162 1.73 -26.91 15.43
N GLU A 163 1.62 -26.00 16.41
CA GLU A 163 2.28 -26.14 17.73
C GLU A 163 1.65 -27.20 18.64
N LYS A 164 0.43 -27.65 18.36
CA LYS A 164 -0.32 -28.63 19.16
C LYS A 164 -0.31 -30.04 18.56
N SER A 165 0.21 -30.19 17.34
CA SER A 165 0.36 -31.46 16.62
C SER A 165 1.76 -32.03 16.81
#